data_AF-A0A354YE01-F1
#
_entry.id   AF-A0A354YE01-F1
#
_cell.length_a   1.000
_cell.length_b   1.000
_cell.length_c   1.000
_cell.angle_alpha   90.00
_cell.angle_beta   90.00
_cell.angle_gamma   90.00
#
_symmetry.space_group_name_H-M   'P 1'
#
loop_
_entity.id
_entity.type
_entity.pdbx_description
1 polymer ?
#
loop_
_entity_poly.entity_id
_entity_poly.type
_entity_poly.pdbx_seq_one_letter_code
_entity_poly.pdbx_strand_id
1 'polypeptide(L)' 'EPTGNLDSQMARGVMELMEEINSQGTTIVMVTHDPELAARAQRNVHIVDGQATDLERDAALLRPRSADAVASANE' A
#
# COMPACT_ATOMS: atom_id res chain seq x y z
N GLU A 1 1.62 9.89 8.00
CA GLU A 1 0.30 9.25 8.09
C GLU A 1 -0.72 10.06 7.30
N PRO A 2 -1.51 9.44 6.41
CA PRO A 2 -2.39 10.17 5.49
C PRO A 2 -3.77 10.54 6.08
N THR A 3 -4.17 9.95 7.20
CA THR A 3 -5.51 10.11 7.78
C THR A 3 -5.53 10.82 9.15
N GLY A 4 -4.37 11.20 9.70
CA GLY A 4 -4.23 11.65 11.10
C GLY A 4 -5.02 12.91 11.52
N ASN A 5 -5.65 13.64 10.58
CA ASN A 5 -6.49 14.81 10.84
C ASN A 5 -7.90 14.70 10.22
N LEU A 6 -8.28 13.52 9.74
CA LEU A 6 -9.56 13.29 9.06
C LEU A 6 -10.55 12.62 10.00
N ASP A 7 -11.84 12.89 9.82
CA ASP A 7 -12.86 12.05 10.44
C ASP A 7 -12.88 10.65 9.81
N SER A 8 -13.53 9.70 10.49
CA SER A 8 -13.55 8.30 10.05
C SER A 8 -14.14 8.09 8.64
N GLN A 9 -15.09 8.92 8.19
CA GLN A 9 -15.68 8.77 6.86
C GLN A 9 -14.69 9.25 5.79
N MET A 10 -14.08 10.41 6.00
CA MET A 10 -13.05 10.93 5.09
C MET A 10 -11.83 10.01 5.03
N ALA A 11 -11.39 9.45 6.16
CA ALA A 11 -10.28 8.50 6.21
C ALA A 11 -10.57 7.23 5.37
N ARG A 12 -11.81 6.72 5.41
CA ARG A 12 -12.22 5.58 4.56
C ARG A 12 -12.16 5.92 3.08
N GLY A 13 -12.66 7.08 2.67
CA GLY A 13 -12.61 7.50 1.27
C GLY A 13 -11.18 7.69 0.74
N VAL A 14 -10.27 8.21 1.57
CA VAL A 14 -8.84 8.28 1.23
C VAL A 14 -8.24 6.88 1.04
N MET A 15 -8.57 5.93 1.91
CA MET A 15 -8.11 4.55 1.76
C MET A 15 -8.65 3.87 0.51
N GLU A 16 -9.92 4.07 0.17
CA GLU A 16 -10.53 3.55 -1.06
C GLU A 16 -9.77 4.06 -2.30
N LEU A 17 -9.47 5.37 -2.35
CA LEU A 17 -8.67 5.95 -3.43
C LEU A 17 -7.26 5.34 -3.51
N MET A 18 -6.61 5.11 -2.36
CA MET A 18 -5.29 4.47 -2.34
C MET A 18 -5.37 3.02 -2.86
N GLU A 19 -6.39 2.27 -2.48
CA GLU A 19 -6.64 0.92 -2.96
C GLU A 19 -6.86 0.89 -4.48
N GLU A 20 -7.64 1.83 -5.03
CA GLU A 20 -7.83 2.00 -6.47
C GLU A 20 -6.51 2.26 -7.20
N ILE A 21 -5.70 3.20 -6.70
CA ILE A 21 -4.39 3.53 -7.28
C ILE A 21 -3.44 2.32 -7.21
N ASN A 22 -3.47 1.57 -6.10
CA ASN A 22 -2.69 0.34 -5.96
C ASN A 22 -3.11 -0.76 -6.92
N SER A 23 -4.41 -0.89 -7.18
CA SER A 23 -4.96 -1.84 -8.13
C SER A 23 -4.45 -1.59 -9.56
N GLN A 24 -4.19 -0.32 -9.91
CA GLN A 24 -3.62 0.09 -11.20
C GLN A 24 -2.11 -0.19 -11.33
N GLY A 25 -1.49 -0.80 -10.32
CA GLY A 25 -0.08 -1.22 -10.36
C GLY A 25 0.88 -0.27 -9.62
N THR A 26 0.37 0.84 -9.05
CA THR A 26 1.20 1.74 -8.24
C THR A 26 1.48 1.11 -6.88
N THR A 27 2.76 1.08 -6.47
CA THR A 27 3.10 0.65 -5.10
C THR A 27 2.90 1.81 -4.14
N ILE A 28 2.13 1.60 -3.07
CA ILE A 28 1.88 2.61 -2.03
C ILE A 28 2.54 2.14 -0.74
N VAL A 29 3.31 3.02 -0.11
CA VAL A 29 3.82 2.84 1.25
C VAL A 29 3.16 3.88 2.13
N MET A 30 2.48 3.41 3.17
CA MET A 30 1.75 4.24 4.11
C MET A 30 2.20 3.90 5.53
N VAL A 31 2.21 4.91 6.40
CA VAL A 31 2.39 4.75 7.85
C VAL A 31 1.09 5.17 8.52
N THR A 32 0.58 4.35 9.43
CA THR A 32 -0.59 4.69 10.25
C THR A 32 -0.43 4.11 11.66
N HIS A 33 -1.06 4.75 12.64
CA HIS A 33 -1.22 4.20 13.99
C HIS A 33 -2.57 3.47 14.18
N ASP A 34 -3.44 3.49 13.16
CA ASP A 34 -4.75 2.85 13.19
C ASP A 34 -4.67 1.38 12.71
N PRO A 35 -4.95 0.40 13.59
CA PRO A 35 -4.90 -1.01 13.22
C PRO A 35 -5.99 -1.42 12.22
N GLU A 36 -7.13 -0.74 12.18
CA GLU A 36 -8.20 -1.02 11.21
C GLU A 36 -7.77 -0.62 9.80
N LEU A 37 -7.10 0.54 9.65
CA LEU A 37 -6.56 0.97 8.36
C LEU A 37 -5.37 0.10 7.93
N ALA A 38 -4.50 -0.27 8.87
CA ALA A 38 -3.40 -1.19 8.60
C ALA A 38 -3.89 -2.56 8.10
N ALA A 39 -4.97 -3.10 8.67
CA ALA A 39 -5.54 -4.39 8.27
C ALA A 39 -6.02 -4.42 6.81
N ARG A 40 -6.29 -3.27 6.18
CA ARG A 40 -6.67 -3.16 4.77
C ARG A 40 -5.49 -3.29 3.81
N ALA A 41 -4.26 -3.10 4.29
CA ALA A 41 -3.08 -3.21 3.45
C ALA A 41 -2.73 -4.68 3.13
N GLN A 42 -2.17 -4.93 1.94
CA GLN A 42 -1.70 -6.26 1.53
C GLN A 42 -0.52 -6.77 2.38
N ARG A 43 0.25 -5.85 2.99
CA ARG A 43 1.38 -6.17 3.86
C ARG A 43 1.52 -5.14 4.95
N ASN A 44 1.69 -5.61 6.19
CA ASN A 44 1.96 -4.78 7.35
C ASN A 44 3.38 -5.03 7.85
N VAL A 45 4.05 -3.95 8.25
CA VAL A 45 5.36 -3.99 8.91
C VAL A 45 5.25 -3.18 10.18
N HIS A 46 5.33 -3.85 11.33
CA HIS A 46 5.34 -3.17 12.62
C HIS A 46 6.74 -2.63 12.92
N ILE A 47 6.77 -1.39 13.41
CA ILE A 47 7.98 -0.74 13.89
C ILE A 47 7.84 -0.57 15.42
N VAL A 48 8.75 -1.18 16.17
CA VAL A 48 8.85 -1.09 17.63
C VAL A 48 10.24 -0.62 17.98
N ASP A 49 10.34 0.49 18.73
CA ASP A 49 11.62 1.10 19.13
C ASP A 49 12.60 1.34 17.97
N GLY A 50 12.06 1.74 16.81
CA GLY A 50 12.84 1.99 15.59
C GLY A 50 13.28 0.73 14.84
N GLN A 51 12.85 -0.46 15.27
CA GLN A 51 13.14 -1.73 14.62
C GLN A 51 11.89 -2.33 13.98
N ALA A 52 12.06 -2.91 12.79
CA ALA A 52 10.99 -3.67 12.15
C ALA A 52 10.92 -5.08 12.74
N THR A 53 9.79 -5.45 13.32
CA THR A 53 9.62 -6.73 14.03
C THR A 53 8.95 -7.80 13.16
N ASP A 54 8.06 -7.41 12.24
CA ASP A 54 7.30 -8.33 11.39
C ASP A 54 7.74 -8.27 9.92
N LEU A 55 8.98 -8.69 9.68
CA LEU A 55 9.56 -8.77 8.34
C LEU A 55 9.33 -10.14 7.71
N GLU A 56 8.07 -10.48 7.43
CA GLU A 56 7.80 -11.63 6.58
C GLU A 56 8.04 -11.25 5.10
N ARG A 57 8.78 -12.10 4.40
CA ARG A 57 8.96 -12.01 2.95
C ARG A 57 7.83 -12.79 2.28
N ASP A 58 6.77 -12.08 1.94
CA ASP A 58 5.68 -12.68 1.17
C ASP A 58 6.05 -12.74 -0.32
N ALA A 59 6.32 -13.97 -0.78
CA ALA A 59 6.63 -14.23 -2.18
C ALA A 59 5.42 -13.96 -3.11
N ALA A 60 4.19 -13.99 -2.59
CA ALA A 60 2.98 -13.69 -3.36
C ALA A 60 2.88 -12.22 -3.80
N LEU A 61 3.59 -11.31 -3.10
CA LEU A 61 3.65 -9.89 -3.44
C LEU A 61 4.64 -9.58 -4.57
N LEU A 62 5.44 -10.56 -5.01
CA LEU A 62 6.29 -10.43 -6.18
C LEU A 62 5.43 -10.45 -7.44
N ARG A 63 4.74 -9.34 -7.73
CA ARG A 63 4.13 -9.15 -9.05
C ARG A 63 5.27 -9.17 -10.08
N PRO A 64 5.23 -10.04 -11.10
CA PRO A 64 6.18 -9.93 -12.20
C PRO A 64 6.03 -8.52 -12.78
N ARG A 65 7.14 -7.78 -12.91
CA ARG A 65 7.12 -6.50 -13.63
C ARG A 65 6.62 -6.84 -15.02
N SER A 66 5.42 -6.38 -15.37
CA SER A 66 4.86 -6.61 -16.70
C SER A 66 5.89 -6.15 -17.73
N ALA A 67 6.23 -7.03 -18.65
CA ALA A 67 7.14 -6.74 -19.76
C ALA A 67 6.51 -5.80 -20.81
N ASP A 68 5.38 -5.15 -20.52
CA ASP A 68 4.47 -4.61 -21.54
C ASP A 68 4.44 -3.09 -21.66
N ALA A 69 5.30 -2.33 -20.97
CA ALA A 69 5.28 -0.87 -21.06
C ALA A 69 6.18 -0.25 -22.16
N VAL A 70 6.91 -1.06 -22.96
CA VAL A 70 7.86 -0.53 -23.97
C VAL A 70 7.55 -0.97 -25.41
N ALA A 71 6.51 -1.78 -25.64
CA ALA A 71 6.22 -2.36 -26.97
C ALA A 71 5.08 -1.69 -27.76
N SER A 72 4.71 -0.44 -27.47
CA SER A 72 3.65 0.27 -28.23
C SER A 72 3.98 1.71 -28.61
N ALA A 73 5.27 2.04 -28.78
CA ALA A 73 5.70 3.36 -29.26
C ALA A 73 6.52 3.33 -30.56
N ASN A 74 6.54 2.21 -31.28
CA ASN A 74 7.10 2.13 -32.63
C ASN A 74 6.27 1.17 -33.47
N GLU A 75 5.16 1.68 -34.02
CA GLU A 75 4.64 1.36 -35.36
C GLU A 75 3.68 2.47 -35.79
#